data_AF-A0A973J1S4-F1
#
_entry.id   AF-A0A973J1S4-F1
#
_cell.length_a   1.000
_cell.length_b   1.000
_cell.length_c   1.000
_cell.angle_alpha   90.00
_cell.angle_beta   90.00
_cell.angle_gamma   90.00
#
_symmetry.space_group_name_H-M   'P 1'
#
loop_
_entity.id
_entity.type
_entity.pdbx_description
1 polymer ?
#
loop_
_entity_poly.entity_id
_entity_poly.type
_entity_poly.pdbx_seq_one_letter_code
_entity_poly.pdbx_strand_id
1 'polypeptide(L)'
;MEKKNRTPLQLIDDIYSLGYWITGSKEDAVDLFEKTYLLIDPEAPELEVFKAFRHCLLESYSGMSCIPQPSCKAMEKLGSSLVKQDAEVKLTVLLSEISGLSATDIAAI
;
A
#
# COMPACT_ATOMS: atom_id res chain seq x y z
N MET A 1 18.45 20.40 -2.25
CA MET A 1 17.30 20.54 -3.17
C MET A 1 16.07 20.36 -2.34
N GLU A 2 15.22 21.37 -2.20
CA GLU A 2 13.91 21.19 -1.54
C GLU A 2 13.11 20.17 -2.37
N LYS A 3 12.70 19.08 -1.73
CA LYS A 3 11.73 18.14 -2.31
C LYS A 3 10.45 18.93 -2.48
N LYS A 4 10.06 19.24 -3.72
CA LYS A 4 8.76 19.83 -3.99
C LYS A 4 7.72 18.77 -3.63
N ASN A 5 6.93 18.99 -2.59
CA ASN A 5 5.85 18.08 -2.21
C ASN A 5 4.98 17.82 -3.43
N ARG A 6 4.85 16.54 -3.80
CA ARG A 6 4.07 16.14 -4.97
C ARG A 6 2.59 16.21 -4.61
N THR A 7 1.78 16.73 -5.52
CA THR A 7 0.32 16.68 -5.35
C THR A 7 -0.20 15.27 -5.61
N PRO A 8 -1.40 14.90 -5.13
CA PRO A 8 -2.00 13.60 -5.43
C PRO A 8 -2.06 13.29 -6.93
N LEU A 9 -2.32 14.30 -7.78
CA LEU A 9 -2.32 14.14 -9.23
C LEU A 9 -0.95 13.72 -9.79
N GLN A 10 0.13 14.23 -9.20
CA GLN A 10 1.51 13.90 -9.60
C GLN A 10 1.95 12.51 -9.12
N LEU A 11 1.19 11.89 -8.21
CA LEU A 11 1.46 10.57 -7.64
C LEU A 11 0.68 9.44 -8.31
N ILE A 12 -0.14 9.73 -9.33
CA ILE A 12 -1.02 8.72 -9.97
C ILE A 12 -0.22 7.52 -10.48
N ASP A 13 0.89 7.78 -11.19
CA ASP A 13 1.72 6.72 -11.77
C ASP A 13 2.45 5.92 -10.69
N ASP A 14 2.94 6.60 -9.65
CA ASP A 14 3.56 5.97 -8.48
C ASP A 14 2.58 5.03 -7.79
N ILE A 15 1.37 5.50 -7.44
CA ILE A 15 0.38 4.72 -6.72
C ILE A 15 -0.09 3.52 -7.54
N TYR A 16 -0.33 3.70 -8.84
CA TYR A 16 -0.68 2.58 -9.72
C TYR A 16 0.47 1.58 -9.84
N SER A 17 1.71 2.05 -10.04
CA SER A 17 2.88 1.19 -10.15
C SER A 17 3.15 0.41 -8.86
N LEU A 18 3.01 1.05 -7.70
CA LEU A 18 3.08 0.39 -6.40
C LEU A 18 2.05 -0.72 -6.29
N GLY A 19 0.78 -0.44 -6.63
CA GLY A 19 -0.29 -1.44 -6.61
C GLY A 19 0.01 -2.62 -7.54
N TYR A 20 0.49 -2.34 -8.75
CA TYR A 20 0.83 -3.37 -9.73
C TYR A 20 1.98 -4.27 -9.26
N TRP A 21 3.07 -3.70 -8.74
CA TRP A 21 4.22 -4.49 -8.31
C TRP A 21 3.96 -5.29 -7.03
N ILE A 22 3.06 -4.84 -6.17
CA ILE A 22 2.67 -5.58 -4.96
C ILE A 22 1.72 -6.73 -5.27
N THR A 23 0.71 -6.49 -6.11
CA THR A 23 -0.35 -7.47 -6.40
C THR A 23 0.01 -8.42 -7.55
N GLY A 24 0.86 -7.98 -8.48
CA GLY A 24 1.15 -8.70 -9.72
C GLY A 24 -0.03 -8.73 -10.70
N SER A 25 -1.08 -7.94 -10.46
CA SER A 25 -2.37 -7.98 -11.14
C SER A 25 -2.80 -6.57 -11.53
N LYS A 26 -3.22 -6.36 -12.77
CA LYS A 26 -3.68 -5.03 -13.21
C LYS A 26 -5.02 -4.70 -12.55
N GLU A 27 -5.89 -5.70 -12.47
CA GLU A 27 -7.22 -5.57 -11.90
C GLU A 27 -7.14 -5.18 -10.42
N ASP A 28 -6.29 -5.86 -9.65
CA ASP A 28 -6.11 -5.56 -8.21
C ASP A 28 -5.39 -4.22 -8.00
N ALA A 29 -4.47 -3.86 -8.90
CA ALA A 29 -3.82 -2.55 -8.86
C ALA A 29 -4.80 -1.39 -9.11
N VAL A 30 -5.73 -1.55 -10.05
CA VAL A 30 -6.78 -0.56 -10.32
C VAL A 30 -7.69 -0.41 -9.10
N ASP A 31 -8.15 -1.51 -8.52
CA ASP A 31 -9.01 -1.47 -7.33
C ASP A 31 -8.31 -0.78 -6.14
N LEU A 32 -7.03 -1.09 -5.92
CA LEU A 32 -6.23 -0.45 -4.87
C LEU A 32 -6.02 1.05 -5.14
N PHE A 33 -5.74 1.42 -6.39
CA PHE A 33 -5.62 2.81 -6.83
C PHE A 33 -6.92 3.58 -6.59
N GLU A 34 -8.05 3.07 -7.08
CA GLU A 34 -9.35 3.73 -6.94
C GLU A 34 -9.72 3.93 -5.47
N LYS A 35 -9.58 2.90 -4.64
CA LYS A 35 -9.83 2.99 -3.19
C LYS A 35 -8.95 4.04 -2.51
N THR A 36 -7.68 4.11 -2.90
CA THR A 36 -6.74 5.10 -2.36
C THR A 36 -7.22 6.52 -2.69
N TYR A 37 -7.56 6.79 -3.95
CA TYR A 37 -7.96 8.12 -4.40
C TYR A 37 -9.37 8.53 -3.95
N LEU A 38 -10.24 7.57 -3.60
CA LEU A 38 -11.53 7.84 -2.96
C LEU A 38 -11.39 8.30 -1.50
N LEU A 39 -10.28 7.98 -0.82
CA LEU A 39 -10.07 8.30 0.60
C LEU A 39 -9.33 9.61 0.86
N ILE A 40 -8.78 10.24 -0.17
CA ILE A 40 -7.93 11.42 -0.02
C ILE A 40 -8.55 12.67 -0.63
N ASP A 41 -8.17 13.83 -0.08
CA ASP A 41 -8.46 15.13 -0.67
C ASP A 41 -7.58 15.37 -1.91
N PRO A 42 -8.08 16.03 -2.98
CA PRO A 42 -7.28 16.37 -4.16
C PRO A 42 -6.02 17.21 -3.86
N GLU A 43 -6.01 17.94 -2.74
CA GLU A 43 -4.88 18.74 -2.26
C GLU A 43 -4.18 18.09 -1.05
N ALA A 44 -4.42 16.80 -0.80
CA ALA A 44 -3.80 16.07 0.30
C ALA A 44 -2.26 16.11 0.20
N PRO A 45 -1.56 16.25 1.33
CA PRO A 45 -0.11 16.11 1.36
C PRO A 45 0.32 14.73 0.85
N GLU A 46 1.44 14.68 0.14
CA GLU A 46 2.05 13.44 -0.38
C GLU A 46 2.08 12.29 0.64
N LEU A 47 2.44 12.60 1.89
CA LEU A 47 2.48 11.61 2.97
C LEU A 47 1.10 10.96 3.23
N GLU A 48 0.03 11.75 3.18
CA GLU A 48 -1.34 11.25 3.41
C GLU A 48 -1.81 10.36 2.25
N VAL A 49 -1.35 10.62 1.03
CA VAL A 49 -1.59 9.74 -0.13
C VAL A 49 -0.99 8.36 0.11
N PHE A 50 0.27 8.29 0.53
CA PHE A 50 0.93 7.01 0.77
C PHE A 50 0.38 6.28 2.02
N LYS A 51 -0.05 7.00 3.06
CA LYS A 51 -0.76 6.40 4.20
C LYS A 51 -2.09 5.79 3.78
N ALA A 52 -2.88 6.51 2.97
CA ALA A 52 -4.13 5.99 2.43
C ALA A 52 -3.90 4.74 1.57
N PHE A 53 -2.86 4.74 0.74
CA PHE A 53 -2.47 3.58 -0.07
C PHE A 53 -2.13 2.37 0.81
N ARG A 54 -1.24 2.56 1.80
CA ARG A 54 -0.88 1.51 2.75
C ARG A 54 -2.09 0.97 3.50
N HIS A 55 -3.00 1.85 3.93
CA HIS A 55 -4.24 1.44 4.57
C HIS A 55 -5.09 0.55 3.67
N CYS A 56 -5.34 0.96 2.42
CA CYS A 56 -6.10 0.16 1.46
C CYS A 56 -5.44 -1.20 1.18
N LEU A 57 -4.12 -1.23 1.10
CA LEU A 57 -3.36 -2.45 0.85
C LEU A 57 -3.50 -3.44 2.00
N LEU A 58 -3.33 -2.99 3.24
CA LEU A 58 -3.42 -3.88 4.40
C LEU A 58 -4.86 -4.37 4.64
N GLU A 59 -5.86 -3.57 4.26
CA GLU A 59 -7.26 -3.96 4.27
C GLU A 59 -7.60 -4.96 3.15
N SER A 60 -6.97 -4.91 1.96
CA SER A 60 -7.21 -5.95 0.95
C SER A 60 -6.77 -7.35 1.43
N TYR A 61 -5.78 -7.43 2.32
CA TYR A 61 -5.37 -8.67 2.96
C TYR A 61 -6.23 -9.08 4.17
N SER A 62 -7.09 -8.20 4.70
CA SER A 62 -8.03 -8.57 5.77
C SER A 62 -9.23 -9.37 5.25
N GLY A 63 -9.58 -9.21 3.96
CA GLY A 63 -10.68 -9.94 3.29
C GLY A 63 -10.29 -11.21 2.53
N MET A 64 -9.02 -11.37 2.12
CA MET A 64 -8.53 -12.53 1.39
C MET A 64 -8.04 -13.64 2.33
N SER A 65 -8.96 -14.38 2.95
CA SER A 65 -8.59 -15.65 3.60
C SER A 65 -8.49 -16.77 2.55
N CYS A 66 -7.39 -16.79 1.79
CA CYS A 66 -6.99 -18.00 1.04
C CYS A 66 -6.43 -19.10 1.95
N ILE A 67 -6.28 -18.80 3.25
CA ILE A 67 -5.97 -19.77 4.29
C ILE A 67 -7.25 -20.58 4.51
N PRO A 68 -7.28 -21.89 4.18
CA PRO A 68 -8.42 -22.73 4.50
C PRO A 68 -8.64 -22.64 6.00
N GLN A 69 -9.85 -22.27 6.45
CA GLN A 69 -10.16 -22.11 7.87
C GLN A 69 -9.68 -23.33 8.65
N PRO A 70 -8.52 -23.29 9.32
CA PRO A 70 -8.16 -24.33 10.23
C PRO A 70 -9.19 -24.22 11.36
N SER A 71 -9.58 -25.34 11.96
CA SER A 71 -10.43 -25.36 13.16
C SER A 71 -9.86 -24.56 14.35
N CYS A 72 -8.70 -23.92 14.19
CA CYS A 72 -7.94 -23.20 15.19
C CYS A 72 -7.68 -21.74 14.78
N LYS A 73 -8.44 -20.81 15.36
CA LYS A 73 -8.35 -19.34 15.17
C LYS A 73 -6.94 -18.74 15.33
N ALA A 74 -6.06 -19.41 16.07
CA ALA A 74 -4.69 -18.96 16.29
C ALA A 74 -3.81 -19.08 15.03
N MET A 75 -4.03 -20.11 14.20
CA MET A 75 -3.25 -20.32 12.98
C MET A 75 -3.65 -19.35 11.85
N GLU A 76 -4.93 -18.98 11.75
CA GLU A 76 -5.39 -17.93 10.81
C GLU A 76 -4.78 -16.57 11.13
N LYS A 77 -4.74 -16.22 12.42
CA LYS A 77 -4.16 -14.96 12.90
C LYS A 77 -2.65 -14.89 12.59
N LEU A 78 -1.93 -16.00 12.72
CA LEU A 78 -0.52 -16.08 12.37
C LEU A 78 -0.30 -15.94 10.86
N GLY A 79 -1.07 -16.67 10.03
CA GLY A 79 -0.94 -16.58 8.58
C GLY A 79 -1.26 -15.20 8.03
N SER A 80 -2.33 -14.55 8.51
CA SER A 80 -2.66 -13.16 8.13
C SER A 80 -1.59 -12.16 8.58
N SER A 81 -0.98 -12.36 9.76
CA SER A 81 0.14 -11.52 10.21
C SER A 81 1.37 -11.67 9.30
N LEU A 82 1.69 -12.88 8.86
CA LEU A 82 2.83 -13.12 7.97
C LEU A 82 2.62 -12.51 6.59
N VAL A 83 1.43 -12.62 6.02
CA VAL A 83 1.09 -12.01 4.73
C VAL A 83 1.16 -10.48 4.81
N LYS A 84 0.63 -9.88 5.88
CA LYS A 84 0.75 -8.43 6.11
C LYS A 84 2.21 -8.00 6.24
N GLN A 85 3.03 -8.78 6.96
CA GLN A 85 4.45 -8.48 7.10
C GLN A 85 5.21 -8.56 5.78
N ASP A 86 4.92 -9.55 4.93
CA ASP A 86 5.50 -9.65 3.58
C ASP A 86 5.10 -8.45 2.71
N ALA A 87 3.83 -8.05 2.76
CA ALA A 87 3.34 -6.86 2.04
C ALA A 87 4.03 -5.56 2.50
N GLU A 88 4.26 -5.39 3.80
CA GLU A 88 4.96 -4.23 4.37
C GLU A 88 6.43 -4.15 3.94
N VAL A 89 7.13 -5.30 3.91
CA VAL A 89 8.51 -5.36 3.43
C VAL A 89 8.59 -4.98 1.95
N LYS A 90 7.70 -5.53 1.13
CA LYS A 90 7.61 -5.17 -0.31
C LYS A 90 7.30 -3.69 -0.48
N LEU A 91 6.32 -3.17 0.26
CA LEU A 91 5.94 -1.76 0.21
C LEU A 91 7.10 -0.84 0.54
N THR A 92 7.86 -1.14 1.61
CA THR A 92 9.04 -0.36 2.01
C THR A 92 10.06 -0.24 0.90
N VAL A 93 10.38 -1.36 0.23
CA VAL A 93 11.33 -1.37 -0.89
C VAL A 93 10.79 -0.54 -2.05
N LEU A 94 9.54 -0.77 -2.44
CA LEU A 94 8.95 -0.11 -3.60
C LEU A 94 8.73 1.40 -3.39
N LEU A 95 8.40 1.86 -2.18
CA LEU A 95 8.31 3.29 -1.88
C LEU A 95 9.64 4.01 -2.06
N SER A 96 10.75 3.32 -1.78
CA SER A 96 12.08 3.88 -2.04
C SER A 96 12.41 3.88 -3.53
N GLU A 97 12.20 2.75 -4.22
CA GLU A 97 12.60 2.58 -5.62
C GLU A 97 11.71 3.32 -6.63
N ILE A 98 10.39 3.34 -6.42
CA ILE A 98 9.43 3.97 -7.31
C ILE A 98 9.26 5.44 -6.95
N SER A 99 9.03 5.72 -5.67
CA SER A 99 8.65 7.05 -5.21
C SER A 99 9.80 7.87 -4.65
N GLY A 100 11.03 7.34 -4.61
CA GLY A 100 12.20 8.07 -4.13
C GLY A 100 12.09 8.52 -2.67
N LEU A 101 11.30 7.82 -1.86
CA LEU A 101 11.13 8.14 -0.45
C LEU A 101 12.36 7.72 0.35
N SER A 102 12.77 8.59 1.27
CA SER A 102 13.84 8.26 2.21
C SER A 102 13.32 7.32 3.29
N ALA A 103 14.23 6.63 4.00
CA ALA A 103 13.85 5.80 5.13
C ALA A 103 13.08 6.58 6.21
N THR A 104 13.38 7.87 6.39
CA THR A 104 12.66 8.76 7.32
C THR A 104 11.24 9.07 6.83
N ASP A 105 11.06 9.32 5.54
CA ASP A 105 9.73 9.53 4.95
C ASP A 105 8.88 8.26 5.07
N ILE A 106 9.48 7.09 4.79
CA ILE A 106 8.80 5.79 4.87
C ILE A 106 8.39 5.45 6.31
N ALA A 107 9.23 5.77 7.30
CA ALA A 107 8.90 5.56 8.70
C ALA A 107 7.71 6.42 9.19
N ALA A 108 7.31 7.45 8.44
CA ALA A 108 6.16 8.31 8.75
C ALA A 108 4.85 7.86 8.07
N ILE A 109 4.90 6.83 7.21
CA ILE A 109 3.76 6.20 6.51
C ILE A 109 3.22 5.02 7.36
#